data_AF-A0A8J3I212-F1
#
_entry.id   AF-A0A8J3I212-F1
#
_cell.length_a   1.000
_cell.length_b   1.000
_cell.length_c   1.000
_cell.angle_alpha   90.00
_cell.angle_beta   90.00
_cell.angle_gamma   90.00
#
_symmetry.space_group_name_H-M   'P 1'
#
loop_
_entity.id
_entity.type
_entity.pdbx_description
1 polymer ?
#
loop_
_entity_poly.entity_id
_entity_poly.type
_entity_poly.pdbx_seq_one_letter_code
_entity_poly.pdbx_strand_id
1 'polypeptide(L)'
;MRTDYKLPGEADPLPKADAILVMPATFNTINKWAQGIGDTLAANILCEALGRGTPPIVAVPCLKMDLVRHPAFKKNLALLREYGIHVLHEPKKPPSPLMVPWEKIFETLCTLTPDTAG
;
A
#
# COMPACT_ATOMS: atom_id res chain seq x y z
N MET A 1 15.82 -5.41 2.49
CA MET A 1 15.74 -5.12 3.94
C MET A 1 16.65 -3.93 4.21
N ARG A 2 16.17 -2.85 4.84
CA ARG A 2 16.96 -1.64 5.16
C ARG A 2 17.26 -1.67 6.66
N THR A 3 18.54 -1.65 7.05
CA THR A 3 18.99 -1.64 8.45
C THR A 3 19.52 -0.28 8.89
N ASP A 4 19.86 0.59 7.93
CA ASP A 4 20.49 1.89 8.19
C ASP A 4 19.61 3.07 7.79
N TYR A 5 19.64 4.11 8.62
CA TYR A 5 18.95 5.38 8.41
C TYR A 5 19.81 6.30 7.53
N LYS A 6 19.19 6.88 6.51
CA LYS A 6 19.80 7.86 5.61
C LYS A 6 19.61 9.27 6.17
N LEU A 7 20.60 10.13 6.01
CA LEU A 7 20.48 11.53 6.42
C LEU A 7 19.75 12.38 5.36
N PRO A 8 19.05 13.46 5.74
CA PRO A 8 18.42 14.37 4.79
C PRO A 8 19.48 14.95 3.83
N GLY A 9 19.35 14.69 2.53
CA GLY A 9 20.23 15.23 1.48
C GLY A 9 21.16 14.22 0.81
N GLU A 10 21.28 12.99 1.31
CA GLU A 10 22.02 11.94 0.59
C GLU A 10 21.25 11.49 -0.67
N ALA A 11 21.94 10.92 -1.66
CA ALA A 11 21.30 10.26 -2.80
C ALA A 11 20.66 8.92 -2.35
N ASP A 12 19.53 8.52 -2.92
CA ASP A 12 18.98 7.19 -2.59
C ASP A 12 19.90 6.12 -3.21
N PRO A 13 20.40 5.15 -2.43
CA PRO A 13 21.34 4.15 -2.95
C PRO A 13 20.67 3.10 -3.85
N LEU A 14 19.34 3.14 -3.95
CA LEU A 14 18.57 2.21 -4.76
C LEU A 14 17.91 2.96 -5.92
N PRO A 15 17.73 2.29 -7.07
CA PRO A 15 16.92 2.83 -8.16
C PRO A 15 15.50 3.15 -7.66
N LYS A 16 14.84 4.10 -8.32
CA LYS A 16 13.43 4.40 -8.04
C LYS A 16 12.63 3.12 -8.24
N ALA A 17 11.73 2.82 -7.31
CA ALA A 17 10.82 1.69 -7.47
C ALA A 17 9.88 1.94 -8.66
N ASP A 18 9.52 0.88 -9.37
CA ASP A 18 8.52 0.93 -10.45
C ASP A 18 7.09 0.76 -9.92
N ALA A 19 6.92 0.09 -8.78
CA ALA A 19 5.66 -0.07 -8.06
C ALA A 19 5.89 -0.26 -6.56
N ILE A 20 4.85 -0.02 -5.76
CA ILE A 20 4.84 -0.31 -4.32
C ILE A 20 3.72 -1.31 -4.03
N LEU A 21 4.09 -2.46 -3.44
CA LEU A 21 3.12 -3.43 -2.91
C LEU A 21 3.05 -3.32 -1.39
N VAL A 22 1.86 -3.03 -0.86
CA VAL A 22 1.58 -3.00 0.58
C VAL A 22 0.79 -4.26 0.96
N MET A 23 1.51 -5.26 1.45
CA MET A 23 0.94 -6.53 1.90
C MET A 23 1.75 -7.10 3.07
N PRO A 24 1.12 -7.40 4.23
CA PRO A 24 -0.29 -7.16 4.55
C PRO A 24 -0.57 -5.67 4.84
N ALA A 25 -1.62 -5.11 4.22
CA ALA A 25 -2.16 -3.83 4.65
C ALA A 25 -3.12 -4.06 5.83
N THR A 26 -2.58 -3.96 7.05
CA THR A 26 -3.37 -4.17 8.28
C THR A 26 -4.33 -3.00 8.56
N PHE A 27 -5.26 -3.19 9.50
CA PHE A 27 -6.25 -2.16 9.85
C PHE A 27 -5.57 -0.91 10.39
N ASN A 28 -4.54 -1.11 11.20
CA ASN A 28 -3.70 -0.04 11.73
C ASN A 28 -2.98 0.72 10.61
N THR A 29 -2.36 -0.01 9.67
CA THR A 29 -1.69 0.59 8.50
C THR A 29 -2.66 1.44 7.67
N ILE A 30 -3.84 0.90 7.35
CA ILE A 30 -4.86 1.60 6.55
C ILE A 30 -5.35 2.86 7.25
N ASN A 31 -5.62 2.79 8.56
CA ASN A 31 -6.11 3.94 9.31
C ASN A 31 -5.07 5.04 9.45
N LYS A 32 -3.80 4.67 9.70
CA LYS A 32 -2.71 5.63 9.80
C LYS A 32 -2.44 6.29 8.46
N TRP A 33 -2.34 5.49 7.41
CA TRP A 33 -2.02 5.97 6.07
C TRP A 33 -3.11 6.90 5.53
N ALA A 34 -4.38 6.54 5.68
CA ALA A 34 -5.50 7.38 5.22
C ALA A 34 -5.53 8.75 5.92
N GLN A 35 -5.03 8.83 7.15
CA GLN A 35 -4.97 10.05 7.97
C GLN A 35 -3.60 10.75 7.91
N GLY A 36 -2.66 10.28 7.10
CA GLY A 36 -1.33 10.89 6.98
C GLY A 36 -0.40 10.67 8.17
N ILE A 37 -0.66 9.67 9.02
CA ILE A 37 0.15 9.38 10.22
C ILE A 37 1.37 8.52 9.83
N GLY A 38 2.56 9.12 9.85
CA GLY A 38 3.85 8.49 9.52
C GLY A 38 4.69 8.08 10.73
N ASP A 39 4.09 7.53 11.79
CA ASP A 39 4.78 7.22 13.05
C ASP A 39 5.62 5.93 13.04
N THR A 40 5.68 5.26 11.89
CA THR A 40 6.57 4.12 11.63
C THR A 40 7.26 4.35 10.30
N LEU A 41 8.45 3.78 10.11
CA LEU A 41 9.19 3.90 8.84
C LEU A 41 8.32 3.53 7.63
N ALA A 42 7.57 2.43 7.73
CA ALA A 42 6.68 1.99 6.66
C ALA A 42 5.55 3.01 6.39
N ALA A 43 4.85 3.47 7.42
CA ALA A 43 3.78 4.45 7.25
C ALA A 43 4.32 5.79 6.71
N ASN A 44 5.48 6.23 7.18
CA ASN A 44 6.13 7.45 6.69
C ASN A 44 6.49 7.34 5.21
N ILE A 45 7.12 6.24 4.79
CA ILE A 45 7.42 5.98 3.37
C ILE A 45 6.15 6.02 2.52
N LEU A 46 5.05 5.44 3.00
CA LEU A 46 3.76 5.44 2.27
C LEU A 46 3.12 6.84 2.20
N CYS A 47 3.23 7.64 3.25
CA CYS A 47 2.77 9.03 3.24
C CYS A 47 3.61 9.87 2.27
N GLU A 48 4.93 9.74 2.32
CA GLU A 48 5.82 10.45 1.41
C GLU A 48 5.62 10.01 -0.05
N ALA A 49 5.33 8.73 -0.29
CA ALA A 49 4.99 8.20 -1.61
C ALA A 49 3.78 8.93 -2.21
N LEU A 50 2.69 9.09 -1.44
CA LEU A 50 1.53 9.86 -1.86
C LEU A 50 1.87 11.32 -2.18
N GLY A 51 2.68 11.97 -1.33
CA GLY A 51 3.08 13.37 -1.55
C GLY A 51 4.02 13.59 -2.75
N ARG A 52 4.86 12.60 -3.06
CA ARG A 52 5.84 12.68 -4.16
C ARG A 52 5.26 12.33 -5.54
N GLY A 53 4.05 11.76 -5.62
CA GLY A 53 3.52 11.23 -6.87
C GLY A 53 4.36 10.06 -7.39
N THR A 54 4.80 9.18 -6.47
CA THR A 54 5.61 7.98 -6.77
C THR A 54 4.87 6.97 -7.65
N PRO A 55 5.58 5.93 -8.15
CA PRO A 55 4.98 4.79 -8.86
C PRO A 55 3.66 4.26 -8.28
N PRO A 56 2.85 3.57 -9.11
CA PRO A 56 1.59 2.96 -8.70
C PRO A 56 1.72 2.15 -7.41
N ILE A 57 0.74 2.33 -6.52
CA ILE A 57 0.70 1.65 -5.23
C ILE A 57 -0.46 0.66 -5.22
N VAL A 58 -0.16 -0.61 -4.97
CA VAL A 58 -1.13 -1.68 -4.77
C VAL A 58 -1.19 -2.05 -3.30
N ALA A 59 -2.38 -2.01 -2.70
CA ALA A 59 -2.60 -2.36 -1.31
C ALA A 59 -3.49 -3.60 -1.19
N VAL A 60 -3.08 -4.56 -0.36
CA VAL A 60 -3.81 -5.81 -0.12
C VAL A 60 -4.21 -5.87 1.36
N PRO A 61 -5.46 -5.49 1.72
CA PRO A 61 -5.93 -5.56 3.10
C PRO A 61 -5.99 -6.99 3.65
N CYS A 62 -5.33 -7.24 4.78
CA CYS A 62 -5.31 -8.54 5.45
C CYS A 62 -5.81 -8.41 6.89
N LEU A 63 -7.12 -8.60 7.11
CA LEU A 63 -7.83 -8.21 8.33
C LEU A 63 -8.75 -9.33 8.85
N LYS A 64 -9.22 -9.25 10.09
CA LYS A 64 -10.35 -10.08 10.57
C LYS A 64 -11.69 -9.46 10.15
N MET A 65 -12.78 -10.25 10.10
CA MET A 65 -14.10 -9.75 9.68
C MET A 65 -14.64 -8.62 10.56
N ASP A 66 -14.35 -8.65 11.86
CA ASP A 66 -14.80 -7.60 12.77
C ASP A 66 -14.18 -6.25 12.41
N LEU A 67 -12.92 -6.25 11.94
CA LEU A 67 -12.24 -5.05 11.46
C LEU A 67 -12.76 -4.60 10.09
N VAL A 68 -13.18 -5.53 9.22
CA VAL A 68 -13.85 -5.18 7.95
C VAL A 68 -15.19 -4.48 8.20
N ARG A 69 -15.93 -4.90 9.24
CA ARG A 69 -17.20 -4.29 9.64
C ARG A 69 -17.04 -2.95 10.36
N HIS A 70 -15.82 -2.61 10.80
CA HIS A 70 -15.57 -1.37 11.50
C HIS A 70 -15.87 -0.16 10.58
N PRO A 71 -16.61 0.88 11.04
CA PRO A 71 -17.03 1.99 10.18
C PRO A 71 -15.86 2.78 9.59
N ALA A 72 -14.75 2.89 10.32
CA ALA A 72 -13.54 3.53 9.82
C ALA A 72 -12.90 2.78 8.64
N PHE A 73 -13.04 1.45 8.56
CA PHE A 73 -12.40 0.68 7.49
C PHE A 73 -12.93 1.08 6.12
N LYS A 74 -14.26 1.06 5.94
CA LYS A 74 -14.88 1.43 4.66
C LYS A 74 -14.55 2.88 4.26
N LYS A 75 -14.55 3.81 5.22
CA LYS A 75 -14.24 5.23 4.99
C LYS A 75 -12.79 5.42 4.55
N ASN A 76 -11.85 4.86 5.31
CA ASN A 76 -10.42 4.98 5.03
C ASN A 76 -10.04 4.26 3.73
N LEU A 77 -10.68 3.12 3.44
CA LEU A 77 -10.46 2.40 2.17
C LEU A 77 -10.96 3.18 0.95
N ALA A 78 -12.06 3.93 1.09
CA ALA A 78 -12.53 4.82 0.03
C ALA A 78 -11.55 5.99 -0.17
N LEU A 79 -11.11 6.60 0.92
CA LEU A 79 -10.14 7.69 0.89
C LEU A 79 -8.81 7.29 0.24
N LEU A 80 -8.26 6.12 0.59
CA LEU A 80 -7.05 5.61 -0.06
C LEU A 80 -7.25 5.39 -1.57
N ARG A 81 -8.44 4.93 -2.01
CA ARG A 81 -8.74 4.82 -3.44
C ARG A 81 -8.83 6.18 -4.12
N GLU A 82 -9.36 7.19 -3.44
CA GLU A 82 -9.37 8.58 -3.93
C GLU A 82 -7.96 9.14 -4.08
N TYR A 83 -7.01 8.70 -3.25
CA TYR A 83 -5.59 9.02 -3.39
C TYR A 83 -4.88 8.28 -4.53
N GLY A 84 -5.61 7.49 -5.34
CA GLY A 84 -5.05 6.73 -6.46
C GLY A 84 -4.42 5.39 -6.07
N ILE A 85 -4.67 4.89 -4.85
CA ILE A 85 -4.15 3.59 -4.42
C ILE A 85 -5.05 2.46 -4.96
N HIS A 86 -4.42 1.47 -5.58
CA HIS A 86 -5.08 0.27 -6.10
C HIS A 86 -5.30 -0.73 -4.97
N VAL A 87 -6.49 -0.68 -4.37
CA VAL A 87 -6.86 -1.57 -3.26
C VAL A 87 -7.49 -2.87 -3.78
N LEU A 88 -6.77 -3.98 -3.60
CA LEU A 88 -7.25 -5.33 -3.89
C LEU A 88 -7.97 -5.91 -2.65
N HIS A 89 -9.27 -5.66 -2.55
CA HIS A 89 -10.09 -6.14 -1.44
C HIS A 89 -11.46 -6.66 -1.91
N GLU A 90 -11.78 -7.92 -1.57
CA GLU A 90 -13.07 -8.55 -1.86
C GLU A 90 -13.91 -8.68 -0.55
N PRO A 91 -14.93 -7.83 -0.34
CA PRO A 91 -15.65 -7.76 0.94
C PRO A 91 -16.55 -8.96 1.24
N LYS A 92 -16.85 -9.81 0.24
CA LYS A 92 -17.78 -10.94 0.34
C LYS A 92 -17.13 -12.29 0.63
N LYS A 93 -15.80 -12.37 0.60
CA LYS A 93 -15.06 -13.59 0.97
C LYS A 93 -14.53 -13.45 2.40
N PRO A 94 -14.55 -14.52 3.22
CA PRO A 94 -13.99 -14.45 4.57
C PRO A 94 -12.52 -14.00 4.47
N PRO A 95 -12.04 -13.12 5.34
CA PRO A 95 -10.79 -12.43 5.16
C PRO A 95 -9.71 -13.34 5.73
N SER A 96 -9.34 -14.32 4.92
CA SER A 96 -8.12 -15.08 5.14
C SER A 96 -6.95 -14.23 4.63
N PRO A 97 -5.81 -14.18 5.34
CA PRO A 97 -4.58 -13.55 4.87
C PRO A 97 -4.06 -14.05 3.51
N LEU A 98 -4.66 -15.10 2.95
CA LEU A 98 -4.20 -15.83 1.75
C LEU A 98 -5.01 -15.55 0.46
N MET A 99 -5.96 -14.61 0.43
CA MET A 99 -7.04 -14.70 -0.58
C MET A 99 -6.95 -13.82 -1.83
N VAL A 100 -5.91 -13.00 -2.01
CA VAL A 100 -5.60 -12.48 -3.35
C VAL A 100 -4.55 -13.40 -3.94
N PRO A 101 -4.87 -14.19 -4.99
CA PRO A 101 -3.87 -15.03 -5.67
C PRO A 101 -2.70 -14.16 -6.09
N TRP A 102 -1.48 -14.68 -5.94
CA TRP A 102 -0.27 -13.97 -6.29
C TRP A 102 -0.30 -13.50 -7.75
N GLU A 103 -0.90 -14.31 -8.62
CA GLU A 103 -1.13 -14.03 -10.04
C GLU A 103 -1.94 -12.74 -10.23
N LYS A 104 -2.99 -12.52 -9.43
CA LYS A 104 -3.81 -11.31 -9.50
C LYS A 104 -3.05 -10.07 -9.01
N ILE A 105 -2.19 -10.23 -8.00
CA ILE A 105 -1.30 -9.15 -7.54
C ILE A 105 -0.31 -8.78 -8.65
N PHE A 106 0.31 -9.78 -9.28
CA PHE A 106 1.27 -9.61 -10.37
C PHE A 106 0.62 -8.97 -11.59
N GLU A 107 -0.53 -9.48 -12.02
CA GLU A 107 -1.30 -8.91 -13.13
C GLU A 107 -1.64 -7.44 -12.87
N THR A 108 -2.08 -7.12 -11.65
CA THR A 108 -2.36 -5.73 -11.27
C THR A 108 -1.10 -4.87 -11.35
N LEU A 109 0.02 -5.34 -10.81
CA LEU A 109 1.29 -4.61 -10.86
C LEU A 109 1.74 -4.41 -12.32
N CYS A 110 1.77 -5.47 -13.13
CA CYS A 110 2.16 -5.41 -14.55
C CYS A 110 1.25 -4.49 -15.38
N THR A 111 -0.05 -4.45 -15.06
CA THR A 111 -1.00 -3.54 -15.75
C THR A 111 -0.71 -2.08 -15.42
N LEU A 112 -0.25 -1.80 -14.19
CA LEU A 112 0.03 -0.46 -13.71
C LEU A 112 1.43 0.02 -14.07
N THR A 113 2.36 -0.91 -14.30
CA THR A 113 3.72 -0.67 -14.77
C THR A 113 3.92 -1.33 -16.14
N PRO A 114 3.29 -0.81 -17.22
CA PRO A 114 3.60 -1.28 -18.56
C PRO A 114 5.08 -0.99 -18.80
N ASP A 115 5.85 -2.08 -18.93
CA ASP A 115 7.29 -2.18 -19.20
C ASP A 115 8.00 -0.81 -19.32
N THR A 116 8.61 -0.34 -18.23
CA THR A 116 9.57 0.77 -18.27
C THR A 116 10.88 0.27 -18.92
N ALA A 117 10.79 -0.26 -20.13
CA ALA A 117 11.91 -0.56 -20.99
C ALA A 117 12.30 0.73 -21.72
N GLY A 118 13.17 1.52 -21.08
CA GLY A 118 13.80 2.71 -21.63
C GLY A 118 15.07 3.05 -20.88
#